data_AF-A0A9Q3Q922-F1
#
_entry.id   AF-A0A9Q3Q922-F1
#
_cell.length_a   1.000
_cell.length_b   1.000
_cell.length_c   1.000
_cell.angle_alpha   90.00
_cell.angle_beta   90.00
_cell.angle_gamma   90.00
#
_symmetry.space_group_name_H-M   'P 1'
#
loop_
_entity.id
_entity.type
_entity.pdbx_description
1 polymer ?
#
loop_
_entity_poly.entity_id
_entity_poly.type
_entity_poly.pdbx_seq_one_letter_code
_entity_poly.pdbx_strand_id
1 'polypeptide(L)'
;MSQNHGKHSWPLVKEQIISKWEDDTWRFKMENSFEEAIFHIERNRPMSWLLKQKDRLSSLHPDIPETIIHKKISSKCGGDLERSLTSRCIEPCSKEDYTNVMEAITSGTKIGRNRYEPPMDNKTSGKPIPKPNKPHDKAPF
;
A
#
# COMPACT_ATOMS: atom_id res chain seq x y z
N MET A 1 17.51 47.23 -36.59
CA MET A 1 17.91 46.06 -35.80
C MET A 1 16.65 45.45 -35.20
N SER A 2 16.07 44.44 -35.85
CA SER A 2 14.83 43.83 -35.39
C SER A 2 15.11 42.87 -34.23
N GLN A 3 14.56 43.18 -33.06
CA GLN A 3 14.67 42.35 -31.87
C GLN A 3 13.89 41.05 -32.09
N ASN A 4 14.62 39.94 -32.22
CA ASN A 4 14.06 38.60 -32.14
C ASN A 4 13.68 38.32 -30.69
N HIS A 5 12.45 38.65 -30.30
CA HIS A 5 11.83 38.03 -29.13
C HIS A 5 11.65 36.55 -29.47
N GLY A 6 12.62 35.75 -29.03
CA GLY A 6 12.64 34.31 -29.20
C GLY A 6 11.30 33.74 -28.78
N LYS A 7 10.55 33.22 -29.75
CA LYS A 7 9.30 32.50 -29.52
C LYS A 7 9.65 31.25 -28.73
N HIS A 8 9.70 31.35 -27.40
CA HIS A 8 9.74 30.17 -26.54
C HIS A 8 8.45 29.41 -26.79
N SER A 9 8.55 28.33 -27.55
CA SER A 9 7.40 27.48 -27.82
C SER A 9 6.89 26.92 -26.49
N TRP A 10 5.57 26.79 -26.35
CA TRP A 10 4.95 26.25 -25.14
C TRP A 10 5.56 24.92 -24.67
N PRO A 11 5.99 23.98 -25.55
CA PRO A 11 6.73 22.79 -25.14
C PRO A 11 8.03 23.09 -24.37
N LEU A 12 8.83 24.06 -24.81
CA LEU A 12 10.08 24.43 -24.13
C LEU A 12 9.81 25.08 -22.76
N VAL A 13 8.78 25.92 -22.66
CA VAL A 13 8.38 26.51 -21.37
C VAL A 13 7.87 25.42 -20.42
N LYS A 14 7.08 24.48 -20.93
CA LYS A 14 6.58 23.33 -20.17
C LYS A 14 7.72 22.45 -19.68
N GLU A 15 8.68 22.11 -20.55
CA GLU A 15 9.88 21.34 -20.18
C GLU A 15 10.72 22.06 -19.12
N GLN A 16 10.89 23.38 -19.23
CA GLN A 16 11.62 24.16 -18.23
C GLN A 16 10.88 24.23 -16.88
N ILE A 17 9.55 24.31 -16.89
CA ILE A 17 8.74 24.26 -15.66
C ILE A 17 8.86 22.86 -15.03
N ILE A 18 8.70 21.79 -15.82
CA ILE A 18 8.86 20.43 -15.34
C ILE A 18 10.28 20.24 -14.80
N SER A 19 11.33 20.63 -15.53
CA SER A 19 12.71 20.50 -15.06
C SER A 19 13.03 21.33 -13.81
N LYS A 20 12.39 22.49 -13.63
CA LYS A 20 12.64 23.38 -12.49
C LYS A 20 11.84 23.00 -11.24
N TRP A 21 10.70 22.34 -11.42
CA TRP A 21 9.74 22.04 -10.35
C TRP A 21 9.41 20.55 -10.21
N GLU A 22 9.97 19.67 -11.04
CA GLU A 22 10.12 18.26 -10.71
C GLU A 22 11.05 18.19 -9.52
N ASP A 23 10.41 18.07 -8.36
CA ASP A 23 11.13 17.74 -7.15
C ASP A 23 11.59 16.28 -7.31
N ASP A 24 12.81 16.09 -7.80
CA ASP A 24 13.48 14.78 -7.85
C ASP A 24 13.45 14.11 -6.47
N THR A 25 13.44 14.90 -5.40
CA THR A 25 13.22 14.41 -4.02
C THR A 25 11.82 13.84 -3.83
N TRP A 26 10.78 14.46 -4.40
CA TRP A 26 9.41 13.94 -4.37
C TRP A 26 9.30 12.63 -5.16
N ARG A 27 9.89 12.56 -6.35
CA ARG A 27 9.93 11.32 -7.16
C ARG A 27 10.60 10.19 -6.39
N PHE A 28 11.79 10.46 -5.85
CA PHE A 28 12.53 9.51 -5.03
C PHE A 28 11.71 9.06 -3.81
N LYS A 29 11.05 9.98 -3.10
CA LYS A 29 10.16 9.65 -1.96
C LYS A 29 8.98 8.78 -2.38
N MET A 30 8.36 9.06 -3.53
CA MET A 30 7.23 8.28 -4.04
C MET A 30 7.67 6.88 -4.46
N GLU A 31 8.81 6.76 -5.13
CA GLU A 31 9.38 5.49 -5.54
C GLU A 31 9.75 4.65 -4.31
N ASN A 32 10.47 5.20 -3.35
CA ASN A 32 10.80 4.51 -2.10
C ASN A 32 9.53 4.12 -1.31
N SER A 33 8.53 5.01 -1.28
CA SER A 33 7.24 4.73 -0.63
C SER A 33 6.47 3.58 -1.29
N PHE A 34 6.63 3.37 -2.59
CA PHE A 34 6.07 2.22 -3.31
C PHE A 34 6.92 0.98 -3.08
N GLU A 35 8.24 1.11 -3.10
CA GLU A 35 9.16 -0.01 -2.92
C GLU A 35 9.02 -0.67 -1.55
N GLU A 36 8.89 0.13 -0.49
CA GLU A 36 8.68 -0.33 0.89
C GLU A 36 7.24 -0.76 1.18
N ALA A 37 6.28 -0.45 0.29
CA ALA A 37 4.88 -0.82 0.49
C ALA A 37 4.66 -2.28 0.15
N ILE A 38 4.88 -3.15 1.14
CA ILE A 38 4.48 -4.56 1.09
C ILE A 38 3.04 -4.70 1.58
N PHE A 39 2.23 -5.49 0.87
CA PHE A 39 0.85 -5.74 1.28
C PHE A 39 0.80 -6.80 2.38
N HIS A 40 0.17 -6.46 3.49
CA HIS A 40 -0.11 -7.37 4.59
C HIS A 40 -1.61 -7.46 4.82
N ILE A 41 -2.16 -8.67 4.65
CA ILE A 41 -3.60 -8.95 4.82
C ILE A 41 -4.11 -8.50 6.20
N GLU A 42 -3.29 -8.63 7.25
CA GLU A 42 -3.65 -8.26 8.63
C GLU A 42 -3.79 -6.75 8.82
N ARG A 43 -2.97 -5.97 8.10
CA ARG A 43 -2.76 -4.54 8.38
C ARG A 43 -3.38 -3.64 7.32
N ASN A 44 -3.65 -4.18 6.14
CA ASN A 44 -4.03 -3.41 4.98
C ASN A 44 -5.41 -3.82 4.50
N ARG A 45 -6.28 -2.82 4.38
CA ARG A 45 -7.52 -2.98 3.62
C ARG A 45 -7.16 -3.07 2.12
N PRO A 46 -7.51 -4.18 1.43
CA PRO A 46 -7.09 -4.45 0.05
C PRO A 46 -7.37 -3.29 -0.90
N MET A 47 -8.63 -2.84 -0.93
CA MET A 47 -9.11 -1.73 -1.76
C MET A 47 -8.31 -0.45 -1.57
N SER A 48 -8.21 0.02 -0.32
CA SER A 48 -7.57 1.30 0.00
C SER A 48 -6.08 1.26 -0.28
N TRP A 49 -5.43 0.13 0.02
CA TRP A 49 -4.00 -0.04 -0.24
C TRP A 49 -3.70 -0.09 -1.74
N LEU A 50 -4.50 -0.82 -2.52
CA LEU A 50 -4.36 -0.94 -3.96
C LEU A 50 -4.53 0.40 -4.67
N LEU A 51 -5.57 1.16 -4.31
CA LEU A 51 -5.80 2.50 -4.88
C LEU A 51 -4.61 3.42 -4.60
N LYS A 52 -4.07 3.39 -3.38
CA LYS A 52 -2.89 4.18 -3.01
C LYS A 52 -1.66 3.82 -3.83
N GLN A 53 -1.42 2.52 -4.09
CA GLN A 53 -0.29 2.11 -4.92
C GLN A 53 -0.48 2.45 -6.39
N LYS A 54 -1.70 2.32 -6.92
CA LYS A 54 -2.04 2.74 -8.28
C LYS A 54 -1.78 4.24 -8.45
N ASP A 55 -2.27 5.08 -7.53
CA ASP A 55 -2.08 6.52 -7.62
C ASP A 55 -0.60 6.91 -7.60
N ARG A 56 0.21 6.26 -6.76
CA ARG A 56 1.67 6.45 -6.75
C ARG A 56 2.31 6.09 -8.09
N LEU A 57 1.99 4.91 -8.63
CA LEU A 57 2.55 4.44 -9.90
C LEU A 57 2.10 5.29 -11.08
N SER A 58 0.82 5.68 -11.15
CA SER A 58 0.31 6.57 -12.19
C SER A 58 0.90 7.97 -12.11
N SER A 59 1.29 8.43 -10.91
CA SER A 59 1.96 9.72 -10.72
C SER A 59 3.45 9.67 -11.12
N LEU A 60 4.12 8.54 -10.87
CA LEU A 60 5.53 8.33 -11.25
C LEU A 60 5.69 7.99 -12.74
N HIS A 61 4.74 7.24 -13.28
CA HIS A 61 4.78 6.67 -14.61
C HIS A 61 3.39 6.82 -15.27
N PRO A 62 3.07 7.98 -15.84
CA PRO A 62 1.78 8.19 -16.48
C PRO A 62 1.60 7.35 -17.76
N ASP A 63 2.71 6.97 -18.41
CA ASP A 63 2.69 6.32 -19.72
C ASP A 63 2.78 4.78 -19.67
N ILE A 64 2.82 4.17 -18.49
CA ILE A 64 2.87 2.70 -18.39
C ILE A 64 1.46 2.10 -18.50
N PRO A 65 1.31 0.96 -19.21
CA PRO A 65 0.01 0.32 -19.36
C PRO A 65 -0.48 -0.26 -18.02
N GLU A 66 -1.80 -0.32 -17.86
CA GLU A 66 -2.43 -0.79 -16.63
C GLU A 66 -2.05 -2.24 -16.26
N THR A 67 -1.77 -3.09 -17.26
CA THR A 67 -1.25 -4.45 -17.05
C THR A 67 0.09 -4.47 -16.32
N ILE A 68 0.98 -3.52 -16.61
CA ILE A 68 2.28 -3.39 -15.94
C ILE A 68 2.10 -2.84 -14.53
N ILE A 69 1.15 -1.92 -14.32
CA ILE A 69 0.77 -1.46 -12.98
C ILE A 69 0.28 -2.64 -12.13
N HIS A 70 -0.62 -3.47 -12.66
CA HIS A 70 -1.12 -4.65 -11.96
C HIS A 70 0.00 -5.64 -11.62
N LYS A 71 0.95 -5.89 -12.54
CA LYS A 71 2.13 -6.73 -12.28
C LYS A 71 3.00 -6.18 -11.14
N LYS A 72 3.28 -4.87 -11.15
CA LYS A 72 4.03 -4.20 -10.08
C LYS A 72 3.31 -4.28 -8.73
N ILE A 73 1.98 -4.17 -8.71
CA ILE A 73 1.20 -4.29 -7.47
C ILE A 73 1.18 -5.75 -6.98
N SER A 74 1.03 -6.72 -7.88
CA SER A 74 1.04 -8.15 -7.55
C SER A 74 2.36 -8.58 -6.89
N SER A 75 3.51 -8.09 -7.37
CA SER A 75 4.81 -8.42 -6.76
C SER A 75 4.95 -7.92 -5.33
N LYS A 76 4.25 -6.83 -4.96
CA LYS A 76 4.20 -6.30 -3.59
C LYS A 76 3.29 -7.10 -2.66
N CYS A 77 2.48 -8.00 -3.19
CA CYS A 77 1.65 -8.92 -2.40
C CYS A 77 2.43 -10.16 -1.95
N GLY A 78 3.32 -10.67 -2.81
CA GLY A 78 4.16 -11.83 -2.55
C GLY A 78 3.41 -13.15 -2.33
N GLY A 79 4.17 -14.25 -2.39
CA GLY A 79 3.73 -15.58 -1.97
C GLY A 79 2.43 -16.07 -2.62
N ASP A 80 1.55 -16.64 -1.81
CA ASP A 80 0.29 -17.22 -2.30
C ASP A 80 -0.68 -16.19 -2.86
N LEU A 81 -0.62 -14.95 -2.38
CA LEU A 81 -1.50 -13.88 -2.84
C LEU A 81 -1.10 -13.42 -4.25
N GLU A 82 0.18 -13.19 -4.49
CA GLU A 82 0.71 -12.89 -5.82
C GLU A 82 0.37 -14.00 -6.83
N ARG A 83 0.58 -15.27 -6.44
CA ARG A 83 0.25 -16.41 -7.31
C ARG A 83 -1.25 -16.48 -7.61
N SER A 84 -2.09 -16.25 -6.60
CA SER A 84 -3.54 -16.27 -6.75
C SER A 84 -4.04 -15.13 -7.65
N LEU A 85 -3.51 -13.92 -7.47
CA LEU A 85 -3.82 -12.77 -8.33
C LEU A 85 -3.42 -13.06 -9.78
N THR A 86 -2.21 -13.54 -10.01
CA THR A 86 -1.70 -13.86 -11.36
C THR A 86 -2.51 -14.94 -12.05
N SER A 87 -2.97 -15.96 -11.31
CA SER A 87 -3.79 -17.03 -11.88
C SER A 87 -5.22 -16.62 -12.25
N ARG A 88 -5.77 -15.59 -11.59
CA ARG A 88 -7.18 -15.18 -11.72
C ARG A 88 -7.36 -13.94 -12.59
N CYS A 89 -6.36 -13.07 -12.63
CA CYS A 89 -6.33 -11.87 -13.46
C CYS A 89 -5.69 -12.18 -14.81
N ILE A 90 -6.43 -12.82 -15.71
CA ILE A 90 -5.99 -13.12 -17.08
C ILE A 90 -5.96 -11.81 -17.89
N GLU A 91 -4.89 -11.56 -18.63
CA GLU A 91 -4.77 -10.34 -19.44
C GLU A 91 -5.69 -10.38 -20.68
N PRO A 92 -6.33 -9.24 -21.05
CA PRO A 92 -6.33 -7.96 -20.34
C PRO A 92 -7.28 -7.98 -19.14
N CYS A 93 -6.73 -7.68 -17.96
CA CYS A 93 -7.50 -7.58 -16.72
C CYS A 93 -7.78 -6.11 -16.42
N SER A 94 -9.06 -5.73 -16.36
CA SER A 94 -9.45 -4.36 -16.04
C SER A 94 -9.09 -4.02 -14.59
N LYS A 95 -9.01 -2.72 -14.28
CA LYS A 95 -8.84 -2.24 -12.90
C LYS A 95 -9.89 -2.84 -11.95
N GLU A 96 -11.15 -2.85 -12.39
CA GLU A 96 -12.29 -3.28 -11.59
C GLU A 96 -12.20 -4.79 -11.33
N ASP A 97 -11.89 -5.57 -12.36
CA ASP A 97 -11.70 -7.03 -12.22
C ASP A 97 -10.53 -7.34 -11.29
N TYR A 98 -9.39 -6.68 -11.47
CA TYR A 98 -8.21 -6.90 -10.63
C TYR A 98 -8.51 -6.59 -9.16
N THR A 99 -9.25 -5.51 -8.92
CA THR A 99 -9.69 -5.06 -7.61
C THR A 99 -10.67 -6.06 -6.97
N ASN A 100 -11.69 -6.49 -7.72
CA ASN A 100 -12.68 -7.47 -7.28
C ASN A 100 -12.02 -8.82 -6.94
N VAL A 101 -11.04 -9.26 -7.75
CA VAL A 101 -10.29 -10.49 -7.51
C VAL A 101 -9.44 -10.37 -6.24
N MET A 102 -8.75 -9.24 -6.04
CA MET A 102 -7.97 -9.02 -4.82
C MET A 102 -8.86 -9.06 -3.58
N GLU A 103 -10.01 -8.39 -3.61
CA GLU A 103 -10.98 -8.40 -2.52
C GLU A 103 -11.56 -9.80 -2.27
N ALA A 104 -11.87 -10.56 -3.33
CA ALA A 104 -12.37 -11.92 -3.22
C ALA A 104 -11.34 -12.89 -2.63
N ILE A 105 -10.05 -12.76 -2.98
CA ILE A 105 -8.99 -13.59 -2.41
C ILE A 105 -8.80 -13.26 -0.93
N THR A 106 -8.70 -11.98 -0.60
CA THR A 106 -8.41 -11.50 0.75
C THR A 106 -9.59 -11.65 1.71
N SER A 107 -10.83 -11.62 1.22
CA SER A 107 -12.04 -11.78 2.07
C SER A 107 -12.58 -13.20 2.08
N GLY A 108 -12.44 -13.94 0.97
CA GLY A 108 -13.15 -15.22 0.76
C GLY A 108 -12.30 -16.49 0.94
N THR A 109 -10.97 -16.39 0.87
CA THR A 109 -10.11 -17.59 0.82
C THR A 109 -9.32 -17.83 2.12
N LYS A 110 -8.79 -19.05 2.30
CA LYS A 110 -7.93 -19.39 3.45
C LYS A 110 -6.68 -18.50 3.56
N ILE A 111 -6.25 -17.89 2.45
CA ILE A 111 -5.18 -16.88 2.39
C ILE A 111 -5.56 -15.66 3.22
N GLY A 112 -6.83 -15.24 3.18
CA GLY A 112 -7.42 -14.18 4.00
C GLY A 112 -7.75 -14.59 5.44
N ARG A 113 -8.18 -15.84 5.63
CA ARG A 113 -8.71 -16.32 6.93
C ARG A 113 -7.66 -16.50 8.03
N ASN A 114 -6.37 -16.66 7.70
CA ASN A 114 -5.41 -17.09 8.71
C ASN A 114 -4.66 -15.96 9.43
N ARG A 115 -4.98 -14.69 9.17
CA ARG A 115 -4.11 -13.59 9.60
C ARG A 115 -4.77 -12.21 9.81
N TYR A 116 -6.10 -12.05 9.67
CA TYR A 116 -6.74 -10.79 10.05
C TYR A 116 -7.37 -10.91 11.45
N GLU A 117 -6.65 -10.47 12.47
CA GLU A 117 -7.30 -10.03 13.71
C GLU A 117 -7.62 -8.53 13.57
N PRO A 118 -8.90 -8.14 13.48
CA PRO A 118 -9.24 -6.72 13.51
C PRO A 118 -8.71 -6.09 14.80
N PRO A 119 -8.20 -4.84 14.77
CA PRO A 119 -7.86 -4.13 15.99
C PRO A 119 -9.08 -4.10 16.91
N MET A 120 -8.99 -4.74 18.07
CA MET A 120 -10.04 -4.62 19.07
C MET A 120 -10.01 -3.21 19.65
N ASP A 121 -11.01 -2.39 19.32
CA ASP A 121 -11.21 -1.11 19.98
C ASP A 121 -11.67 -1.34 21.43
N ASN A 122 -10.78 -0.96 22.36
CA ASN A 122 -10.78 -1.21 23.81
C ASN A 122 -12.07 -0.90 24.59
N LYS A 123 -12.48 -1.80 25.50
CA LYS A 123 -13.10 -1.46 26.81
C LYS A 123 -12.68 -2.42 27.93
N THR A 124 -12.16 -1.83 29.00
CA THR A 124 -11.82 -2.34 30.33
C THR A 124 -12.57 -3.61 30.78
N SER A 125 -11.85 -4.68 31.08
CA SER A 125 -12.14 -5.52 32.25
C SER A 125 -10.82 -6.04 32.82
N GLY A 126 -10.56 -5.69 34.08
CA GLY A 126 -9.29 -5.94 34.74
C GLY A 126 -9.00 -7.42 34.92
N LYS A 127 -7.78 -7.85 34.58
CA LYS A 127 -7.19 -9.03 35.20
C LYS A 127 -7.01 -8.72 36.70
N PRO A 128 -7.52 -9.54 37.63
CA PRO A 128 -7.14 -9.38 39.02
C PRO A 128 -5.66 -9.72 39.16
N ILE A 129 -4.90 -8.74 39.65
CA ILE A 129 -3.50 -8.88 40.09
C ILE A 129 -3.47 -9.95 41.20
N PRO A 130 -2.61 -10.98 41.12
CA PRO A 130 -2.40 -11.88 42.26
C PRO A 130 -1.80 -11.06 43.42
N LYS A 131 -2.49 -11.03 44.56
CA LYS A 131 -1.98 -10.37 45.78
C LYS A 131 -0.68 -11.05 46.22
N PRO A 132 0.36 -10.31 46.65
CA PRO A 132 1.56 -10.91 47.23
C PRO A 132 1.22 -11.49 48.60
N ASN A 133 1.63 -12.76 48.83
CA ASN A 133 1.47 -13.43 50.12
C ASN A 133 2.26 -12.69 51.21
N LYS A 134 1.59 -12.34 52.32
CA LYS A 134 2.24 -11.85 53.53
C LYS A 134 2.94 -13.00 54.26
N PRO A 135 4.10 -12.76 54.89
CA PRO A 135 4.78 -13.76 55.71
C PRO A 135 3.98 -14.05 56.99
N HIS A 136 4.10 -15.30 57.43
CA HIS A 136 3.37 -15.92 58.52
C HIS A 136 4.00 -15.53 59.86
N ASP A 137 3.42 -14.55 60.57
CA ASP A 137 3.78 -14.29 61.97
C ASP A 137 3.03 -15.25 62.90
N LYS A 138 3.80 -15.97 63.72
CA LYS A 138 3.35 -16.94 64.71
C LYS A 138 2.60 -16.21 65.84
N ALA A 139 1.44 -16.75 66.23
CA ALA A 139 0.76 -16.36 67.47
C ALA A 139 1.38 -17.11 68.68
N PRO A 140 1.35 -16.51 69.89
CA PRO A 140 1.96 -17.08 71.09
C PRO A 140 0.98 -17.99 71.84
N PHE A 141 1.49 -19.10 72.37
CA PHE A 141 1.03 -19.74 73.60
C PHE A 141 2.26 -20.20 74.37
#